data_AF-A0A959MGS9-F1
#
_entry.id   AF-A0A959MGS9-F1
#
_cell.length_a   1.000
_cell.length_b   1.000
_cell.length_c   1.000
_cell.angle_alpha   90.00
_cell.angle_beta   90.00
_cell.angle_gamma   90.00
#
_symmetry.space_group_name_H-M   'P 1'
#
loop_
_entity.id
_entity.type
_entity.pdbx_description
1 polymer ?
#
loop_
_entity_poly.entity_id
_entity_poly.type
_entity_poly.pdbx_seq_one_letter_code
_entity_poly.pdbx_strand_id
1 'polypeptide(L)'
;MSIKSVALFFLLFCFSAGAAYAQGGGPGTNGSSYYLKTIQDSVGYLAGWSFSEQVKREGPVKPVLNYRILIAGAEDALKYLDAKLTLGQVDQIVESVRQKLEEIYEKQDSTVDIPKVIYGTPTNNLPDRIKARNDSVSYAIGYNFGYSIRSNNRSLNPVAVSVGLSDCLNGNTSQLTDDDILALQIRMQQERLAEKEGKEQSFLKQRAMLDENANRPEVKKLPSGIQYEVLEEGKGNVADEKASVSIHIVAYKWDEASPYYNSRTTDQPLIYNLSETSDEWVTILTQMPVGAIWKLWIPPDAVSDPDMAAKAIPETLIMEVEMISINGKE
;
A
#
# COMPACT_ATOMS: atom_id res chain seq x y z
N MET A 1 19.53 -20.31 -19.90
CA MET A 1 18.75 -19.88 -18.71
C MET A 1 17.50 -20.76 -18.66
N SER A 2 17.22 -21.44 -17.53
CA SER A 2 16.14 -22.43 -17.46
C SER A 2 14.76 -21.75 -17.52
N ILE A 3 13.78 -22.39 -18.16
CA ILE A 3 12.37 -21.95 -18.32
C ILE A 3 11.71 -21.59 -16.98
N LYS A 4 12.20 -22.15 -15.86
CA LYS A 4 11.76 -21.78 -14.49
C LYS A 4 12.11 -20.34 -14.08
N SER A 5 13.09 -19.70 -14.73
CA SER A 5 13.55 -18.36 -14.38
C SER A 5 12.67 -17.23 -14.95
N VAL A 6 11.89 -17.49 -15.99
CA VAL A 6 11.04 -16.47 -16.64
C VAL A 6 9.69 -16.31 -15.91
N ALA A 7 9.13 -17.39 -15.37
CA ALA A 7 7.90 -17.35 -14.56
C ALA A 7 8.13 -16.77 -13.15
N LEU A 8 9.31 -16.99 -12.56
CA LEU A 8 9.69 -16.40 -11.27
C LEU A 8 9.88 -14.87 -11.38
N PHE A 9 10.12 -14.37 -12.60
CA PHE A 9 10.37 -12.96 -12.88
C PHE A 9 9.14 -12.05 -12.68
N PHE A 10 7.94 -12.60 -12.90
CA PHE A 10 6.69 -11.86 -12.74
C PHE A 10 6.22 -11.79 -11.28
N LEU A 11 6.76 -12.63 -10.39
CA LEU A 11 6.37 -12.72 -8.97
C LEU A 11 7.31 -11.98 -8.01
N LEU A 12 8.48 -11.50 -8.46
CA LEU A 12 9.56 -10.98 -7.60
C LEU A 12 9.65 -9.45 -7.51
N PHE A 13 8.65 -8.69 -7.95
CA PHE A 13 8.62 -7.22 -7.80
C PHE A 13 8.19 -6.74 -6.41
N CYS A 14 8.44 -7.54 -5.37
CA CYS A 14 8.35 -7.16 -3.98
C CYS A 14 9.74 -7.31 -3.32
N PHE A 15 10.37 -6.16 -3.05
CA PHE A 15 11.52 -5.96 -2.16
C PHE A 15 12.79 -6.78 -2.40
N SER A 16 13.82 -6.13 -2.96
CA SER A 16 15.10 -5.94 -2.26
C SER A 16 15.88 -4.78 -2.87
N ALA A 17 15.90 -3.64 -2.17
CA ALA A 17 16.94 -2.64 -2.38
C ALA A 17 18.24 -3.18 -1.78
N GLY A 18 18.98 -3.95 -2.59
CA GLY A 18 20.30 -4.48 -2.28
C GLY A 18 21.26 -4.09 -3.41
N ALA A 19 22.27 -3.31 -3.05
CA ALA A 19 23.23 -2.67 -3.93
C ALA A 19 23.80 -3.57 -5.04
N ALA A 20 23.90 -3.02 -6.25
CA ALA A 20 24.96 -3.37 -7.18
C ALA A 20 25.41 -2.10 -7.90
N TYR A 21 26.60 -1.61 -7.56
CA TYR A 21 27.26 -0.53 -8.27
C TYR A 21 28.00 -1.11 -9.47
N ALA A 22 27.77 -0.54 -10.65
CA ALA A 22 28.69 -0.64 -11.77
C ALA A 22 29.42 0.69 -11.89
N GLN A 23 30.75 0.65 -11.83
CA GLN A 23 31.60 1.83 -11.98
C GLN A 23 31.60 2.33 -13.43
N GLY A 24 31.53 3.65 -13.60
CA GLY A 24 32.19 4.34 -14.71
C GLY A 24 31.28 5.15 -15.63
N GLY A 25 31.51 6.46 -15.67
CA GLY A 25 31.13 7.33 -16.78
C GLY A 25 30.76 8.75 -16.35
N GLY A 26 31.68 9.70 -16.55
CA GLY A 26 31.47 11.14 -16.29
C GLY A 26 30.34 11.78 -17.12
N PRO A 27 30.10 13.10 -16.94
CA PRO A 27 28.83 13.74 -17.27
C PRO A 27 28.62 13.83 -18.79
N GLY A 28 27.78 12.95 -19.34
CA GLY A 28 27.25 13.05 -20.68
C GLY A 28 25.97 13.89 -20.68
N THR A 29 26.06 15.13 -21.15
CA THR A 29 24.92 16.02 -21.34
C THR A 29 24.11 15.57 -22.56
N ASN A 30 23.09 14.74 -22.37
CA ASN A 30 21.95 14.60 -23.29
C ASN A 30 20.81 13.84 -22.61
N GLY A 31 19.92 14.55 -21.90
CA GLY A 31 18.72 13.93 -21.33
C GLY A 31 17.95 14.83 -20.36
N SER A 32 16.78 15.31 -20.81
CA SER A 32 15.72 16.03 -20.05
C SER A 32 16.10 17.34 -19.32
N SER A 33 15.32 18.41 -19.55
CA SER A 33 15.49 19.73 -18.91
C SER A 33 15.06 19.78 -17.44
N TYR A 34 14.83 18.63 -16.81
CA TYR A 34 14.36 18.55 -15.43
C TYR A 34 15.56 18.45 -14.50
N TYR A 35 15.86 19.55 -13.80
CA TYR A 35 16.90 19.59 -12.77
C TYR A 35 16.31 19.21 -11.40
N LEU A 36 17.03 18.36 -10.67
CA LEU A 36 16.70 17.98 -9.30
C LEU A 36 16.89 19.19 -8.36
N LYS A 37 15.79 19.72 -7.79
CA LYS A 37 15.81 20.96 -6.99
C LYS A 37 15.74 20.71 -5.49
N THR A 38 15.13 19.59 -5.10
CA THR A 38 14.86 19.23 -3.71
C THR A 38 15.43 17.86 -3.39
N ILE A 39 15.59 17.54 -2.10
CA ILE A 39 15.95 16.18 -1.70
C ILE A 39 14.88 15.18 -2.16
N GLN A 40 13.60 15.54 -2.12
CA GLN A 40 12.51 14.70 -2.59
C GLN A 40 12.62 14.40 -4.10
N ASP A 41 13.12 15.34 -4.90
CA ASP A 41 13.47 15.09 -6.29
C ASP A 41 14.61 14.08 -6.39
N SER A 42 15.69 14.26 -5.64
CA SER A 42 16.84 13.35 -5.68
C SER A 42 16.49 11.92 -5.23
N VAL A 43 15.66 11.78 -4.19
CA VAL A 43 15.15 10.48 -3.73
C VAL A 43 14.24 9.86 -4.78
N GLY A 44 13.34 10.64 -5.40
CA GLY A 44 12.47 10.18 -6.48
C GLY A 44 13.27 9.70 -7.69
N TYR A 45 14.23 10.51 -8.14
CA TYR A 45 15.15 10.19 -9.23
C TYR A 45 15.92 8.89 -8.95
N LEU A 46 16.53 8.77 -7.77
CA LEU A 46 17.28 7.57 -7.38
C LEU A 46 16.39 6.31 -7.34
N ALA A 47 15.12 6.44 -6.92
CA ALA A 47 14.18 5.33 -6.93
C ALA A 47 13.88 4.86 -8.36
N GLY A 48 13.60 5.78 -9.28
CA GLY A 48 13.39 5.45 -10.70
C GLY A 48 14.64 4.86 -11.37
N TRP A 49 15.81 5.43 -11.07
CA TRP A 49 17.09 4.93 -11.57
C TRP A 49 17.38 3.50 -11.08
N SER A 50 17.26 3.25 -9.78
CA SER A 50 17.56 1.94 -9.17
C SER A 50 16.62 0.85 -9.69
N PHE A 51 15.33 1.16 -9.84
CA PHE A 51 14.38 0.24 -10.46
C PHE A 51 14.76 -0.10 -11.90
N SER A 52 15.21 0.90 -12.66
CA SER A 52 15.60 0.72 -14.05
C SER A 52 16.87 -0.11 -14.21
N GLU A 53 17.85 0.04 -13.32
CA GLU A 53 19.02 -0.83 -13.25
C GLU A 53 18.62 -2.28 -12.95
N GLN A 54 17.67 -2.50 -12.03
CA GLN A 54 17.12 -3.84 -11.80
C GLN A 54 16.44 -4.39 -13.07
N VAL A 55 15.60 -3.60 -13.74
CA VAL A 55 14.95 -4.00 -15.00
C VAL A 55 15.98 -4.34 -16.08
N LYS A 56 17.12 -3.64 -16.16
CA LYS A 56 18.19 -3.99 -17.11
C LYS A 56 18.93 -5.27 -16.74
N ARG A 57 19.22 -5.48 -15.45
CA ARG A 57 20.00 -6.62 -14.94
C ARG A 57 19.21 -7.91 -14.99
N GLU A 58 17.93 -7.82 -14.63
CA GLU A 58 17.10 -8.97 -14.29
C GLU A 58 15.94 -9.13 -15.30
N GLY A 59 15.47 -8.04 -15.91
CA GLY A 59 14.30 -8.01 -16.78
C GLY A 59 14.33 -8.97 -17.98
N PRO A 60 13.16 -9.31 -18.55
CA PRO A 60 13.10 -10.11 -19.77
C PRO A 60 13.99 -9.46 -20.85
N VAL A 61 14.83 -10.28 -21.47
CA VAL A 61 15.82 -9.87 -22.47
C VAL A 61 15.15 -8.97 -23.51
N LYS A 62 15.80 -7.85 -23.88
CA LYS A 62 15.39 -7.02 -25.03
C LYS A 62 15.10 -7.99 -26.20
N PRO A 63 13.85 -8.05 -26.69
CA PRO A 63 13.08 -6.86 -27.07
C PRO A 63 11.68 -6.72 -26.40
N VAL A 64 11.43 -7.32 -25.24
CA VAL A 64 10.06 -7.42 -24.69
C VAL A 64 9.49 -6.13 -24.07
N LEU A 65 10.32 -5.18 -23.60
CA LEU A 65 9.86 -4.00 -22.87
C LEU A 65 9.85 -2.71 -23.71
N ASN A 66 8.70 -2.02 -23.74
CA ASN A 66 8.55 -0.65 -24.22
C ASN A 66 8.74 0.32 -23.05
N TYR A 67 9.95 0.84 -22.90
CA TYR A 67 10.32 1.74 -21.79
C TYR A 67 9.43 2.99 -21.68
N ARG A 68 8.98 3.55 -22.83
CA ARG A 68 8.06 4.70 -22.82
C ARG A 68 6.74 4.36 -22.14
N ILE A 69 6.23 3.15 -22.38
CA ILE A 69 4.95 2.72 -21.81
C ILE A 69 5.11 2.28 -20.35
N LEU A 70 6.25 1.70 -20.00
CA LEU A 70 6.60 1.43 -18.61
C LEU A 70 6.63 2.72 -17.78
N ILE A 71 7.33 3.75 -18.25
CA ILE A 71 7.38 5.05 -17.57
C ILE A 71 5.97 5.65 -17.43
N ALA A 72 5.14 5.55 -18.48
CA ALA A 72 3.76 6.02 -18.42
C ALA A 72 2.91 5.28 -17.37
N GLY A 73 3.08 3.96 -17.23
CA GLY A 73 2.40 3.19 -16.18
C GLY A 73 2.79 3.66 -14.78
N ALA A 74 4.09 3.88 -14.54
CA ALA A 74 4.58 4.39 -13.26
C ALA A 74 4.03 5.78 -12.93
N GLU A 75 3.99 6.68 -13.92
CA GLU A 75 3.41 8.01 -13.76
C GLU A 75 1.93 7.98 -13.41
N ASP A 76 1.15 7.16 -14.12
CA ASP A 76 -0.29 7.07 -13.91
C ASP A 76 -0.57 6.63 -12.46
N ALA A 77 0.13 5.61 -11.97
CA ALA A 77 -0.02 5.13 -10.59
C ALA A 77 0.39 6.18 -9.54
N LEU A 78 1.53 6.86 -9.74
CA LEU A 78 2.04 7.90 -8.84
C LEU A 78 1.14 9.15 -8.81
N LYS A 79 0.35 9.39 -9.87
CA LYS A 79 -0.64 10.47 -9.97
C LYS A 79 -2.03 10.06 -9.48
N TYR A 80 -2.17 8.92 -8.81
CA TYR A 80 -3.45 8.38 -8.34
C TYR A 80 -4.48 8.16 -9.46
N LEU A 81 -4.02 7.93 -10.69
CA LEU A 81 -4.90 7.56 -11.79
C LEU A 81 -5.16 6.04 -11.74
N ASP A 82 -6.38 5.66 -12.09
CA ASP A 82 -6.74 4.25 -12.19
C ASP A 82 -5.89 3.51 -13.23
N ALA A 83 -5.67 2.22 -12.97
CA ALA A 83 -5.00 1.35 -13.91
C ALA A 83 -5.79 1.30 -15.22
N LYS A 84 -5.12 1.62 -16.33
CA LYS A 84 -5.73 1.54 -17.67
C LYS A 84 -5.91 0.11 -18.17
N LEU A 85 -5.45 -0.89 -17.41
CA LEU A 85 -5.59 -2.31 -17.66
C LEU A 85 -6.07 -3.00 -16.37
N THR A 86 -7.02 -3.93 -16.50
CA THR A 86 -7.43 -4.80 -15.38
C THR A 86 -6.44 -5.95 -15.19
N LEU A 87 -6.40 -6.55 -14.00
CA LEU A 87 -5.55 -7.72 -13.71
C LEU A 87 -5.81 -8.87 -14.70
N GLY A 88 -7.09 -9.17 -14.99
CA GLY A 88 -7.45 -10.20 -15.97
C GLY A 88 -6.96 -9.89 -17.40
N GLN A 89 -6.90 -8.61 -17.79
CA GLN A 89 -6.32 -8.23 -19.08
C GLN A 89 -4.79 -8.41 -19.10
N VAL A 90 -4.11 -8.13 -17.98
CA VAL A 90 -2.66 -8.34 -17.87
C VAL A 90 -2.32 -9.82 -17.96
N ASP A 91 -3.02 -10.68 -17.21
CA ASP A 91 -2.77 -12.12 -17.16
C ASP A 91 -2.93 -12.80 -18.52
N GLN A 92 -4.03 -12.48 -19.23
CA GLN A 92 -4.27 -13.00 -20.59
C GLN A 92 -3.15 -12.60 -21.56
N ILE A 93 -2.62 -11.39 -21.43
CA ILE A 93 -1.57 -10.89 -22.32
C ILE A 93 -0.24 -11.55 -22.00
N VAL A 94 0.13 -11.64 -20.72
CA VAL A 94 1.36 -12.32 -20.27
C VAL A 94 1.37 -13.77 -20.75
N GLU A 95 0.27 -14.48 -20.57
CA GLU A 95 0.10 -15.86 -21.00
C GLU A 95 0.27 -16.00 -22.53
N SER A 96 -0.31 -15.06 -23.30
CA SER A 96 -0.16 -15.06 -24.76
C SER A 96 1.27 -14.75 -25.24
N VAL A 97 2.04 -13.97 -24.48
CA VAL A 97 3.44 -13.67 -24.79
C VAL A 97 4.31 -14.87 -24.44
N ARG A 98 4.03 -15.53 -23.31
CA ARG A 98 4.70 -16.76 -22.87
C ARG A 98 4.58 -17.87 -23.91
N GLN A 99 3.37 -18.16 -24.38
CA GLN A 99 3.13 -19.19 -25.40
C GLN A 99 3.92 -18.92 -26.69
N LYS A 100 3.94 -17.67 -27.16
CA LYS A 100 4.73 -17.30 -28.35
C LYS A 100 6.24 -17.46 -28.16
N LEU A 101 6.75 -17.17 -26.97
CA LEU A 101 8.17 -17.37 -26.66
C LEU A 101 8.49 -18.87 -26.64
N GLU A 102 7.65 -19.70 -26.04
CA GLU A 102 7.79 -21.16 -26.02
C GLU A 102 7.80 -21.73 -27.46
N GLU A 103 6.89 -21.31 -28.33
CA GLU A 103 6.88 -21.69 -29.76
C GLU A 103 8.17 -21.30 -30.51
N ILE A 104 8.76 -20.13 -30.20
CA ILE A 104 10.02 -19.67 -30.80
C ILE A 104 11.18 -20.56 -30.32
N TYR A 105 11.22 -20.89 -29.03
CA TYR A 105 12.28 -21.72 -28.45
C TYR A 105 12.22 -23.19 -28.87
N GLU A 106 11.02 -23.77 -29.01
CA GLU A 106 10.84 -25.17 -29.44
C GLU A 106 11.30 -25.42 -30.88
N LYS A 107 11.28 -24.39 -31.74
CA LYS A 107 11.68 -24.51 -33.16
C LYS A 107 13.19 -24.52 -33.40
N GLN A 108 14.01 -24.39 -32.35
CA GLN A 108 15.47 -24.60 -32.33
C GLN A 108 16.26 -23.96 -33.49
N ASP A 109 15.82 -22.84 -34.04
CA ASP A 109 16.56 -22.08 -35.05
C ASP A 109 17.45 -21.04 -34.36
N SER A 110 18.73 -21.38 -34.24
CA SER A 110 19.78 -20.55 -33.64
C SER A 110 20.21 -19.35 -34.49
N THR A 111 19.59 -19.15 -35.65
CA THR A 111 19.84 -18.00 -36.55
C THR A 111 18.72 -16.97 -36.56
N VAL A 112 17.65 -17.18 -35.79
CA VAL A 112 16.57 -16.20 -35.67
C VAL A 112 17.03 -15.02 -34.82
N ASP A 113 17.43 -13.95 -35.49
CA ASP A 113 17.32 -12.61 -34.92
C ASP A 113 15.86 -12.47 -34.44
N ILE A 114 15.65 -12.45 -33.11
CA ILE A 114 14.31 -12.39 -32.52
C ILE A 114 13.59 -11.28 -33.28
N PRO A 115 12.52 -11.57 -34.04
CA PRO A 115 11.99 -10.59 -34.97
C PRO A 115 11.72 -9.31 -34.18
N LYS A 116 12.19 -8.16 -34.69
CA LYS A 116 11.71 -6.84 -34.24
C LYS A 116 10.18 -6.84 -34.09
N VAL A 117 9.50 -7.72 -34.82
CA VAL A 117 8.06 -7.98 -34.84
C VAL A 117 7.59 -8.95 -33.73
N ILE A 118 7.64 -8.52 -32.46
CA ILE A 118 6.59 -8.89 -31.47
C ILE A 118 5.66 -7.68 -31.25
N TYR A 119 5.61 -6.75 -32.21
CA TYR A 119 4.55 -5.75 -32.29
C TYR A 119 3.28 -6.45 -32.80
N GLY A 120 2.58 -7.17 -31.93
CA GLY A 120 1.29 -7.75 -32.27
C GLY A 120 0.32 -6.66 -32.73
N THR A 121 -0.56 -6.99 -33.68
CA THR A 121 -1.66 -6.11 -34.09
C THR A 121 -2.51 -5.73 -32.87
N PRO A 122 -3.02 -4.49 -32.81
CA PRO A 122 -3.82 -3.99 -31.70
C PRO A 122 -5.01 -4.91 -31.48
N THR A 123 -5.21 -5.37 -30.24
CA THR A 123 -6.53 -5.87 -29.85
C THR A 123 -7.46 -4.67 -29.74
N ASN A 124 -8.67 -4.76 -30.30
CA ASN A 124 -9.61 -3.63 -30.44
C ASN A 124 -10.10 -2.98 -29.13
N ASN A 125 -9.54 -3.37 -27.97
CA ASN A 125 -9.95 -2.93 -26.63
C ASN A 125 -8.78 -2.40 -25.77
N LEU A 126 -7.62 -2.06 -26.35
CA LEU A 126 -6.53 -1.43 -25.59
C LEU A 126 -6.69 0.11 -25.56
N PRO A 127 -6.31 0.78 -24.46
CA PRO A 127 -6.30 2.25 -24.37
C PRO A 127 -5.40 2.90 -25.44
N ASP A 128 -5.72 4.12 -25.89
CA ASP A 128 -5.02 4.83 -26.99
C ASP A 128 -3.48 4.92 -26.87
N ARG A 129 -2.94 4.88 -25.65
CA ARG A 129 -1.49 4.91 -25.38
C ARG A 129 -0.84 3.52 -25.39
N ILE A 130 -1.60 2.43 -25.25
CA ILE A 130 -1.14 1.03 -25.17
C ILE A 130 -1.54 0.35 -26.48
N LYS A 131 -0.65 0.33 -27.47
CA LYS A 131 -1.01 -0.04 -28.84
C LYS A 131 -0.66 -1.48 -29.19
N ALA A 132 0.18 -2.13 -28.40
CA ALA A 132 0.66 -3.49 -28.63
C ALA A 132 0.72 -4.31 -27.32
N ARG A 133 0.80 -5.63 -27.44
CA ARG A 133 0.82 -6.55 -26.27
C ARG A 133 2.00 -6.29 -25.32
N ASN A 134 3.16 -5.97 -25.87
CA ASN A 134 4.34 -5.57 -25.08
C ASN A 134 4.13 -4.22 -24.36
N ASP A 135 3.34 -3.31 -24.92
CA ASP A 135 2.93 -2.09 -24.23
C ASP A 135 2.14 -2.43 -22.96
N SER A 136 1.27 -3.44 -22.99
CA SER A 136 0.48 -3.83 -21.82
C SER A 136 1.34 -4.42 -20.69
N VAL A 137 2.28 -5.29 -21.02
CA VAL A 137 3.24 -5.84 -20.04
C VAL A 137 4.11 -4.72 -19.46
N SER A 138 4.60 -3.83 -20.31
CA SER A 138 5.41 -2.68 -19.90
C SER A 138 4.62 -1.75 -18.98
N TYR A 139 3.37 -1.44 -19.35
CA TYR A 139 2.46 -0.61 -18.55
C TYR A 139 2.21 -1.23 -17.17
N ALA A 140 1.89 -2.53 -17.11
CA ALA A 140 1.60 -3.22 -15.85
C ALA A 140 2.80 -3.21 -14.90
N ILE A 141 4.02 -3.45 -15.41
CA ILE A 141 5.27 -3.38 -14.63
C ILE A 141 5.46 -1.97 -14.06
N GLY A 142 5.35 -0.94 -14.91
CA GLY A 142 5.46 0.44 -14.49
C GLY A 142 4.40 0.84 -13.45
N TYR A 143 3.14 0.50 -13.72
CA TYR A 143 2.02 0.81 -12.84
C TYR A 143 2.16 0.14 -11.47
N ASN A 144 2.55 -1.14 -11.41
CA ASN A 144 2.80 -1.83 -10.15
C ASN A 144 3.95 -1.20 -9.36
N PHE A 145 5.03 -0.79 -10.04
CA PHE A 145 6.12 -0.05 -9.41
C PHE A 145 5.65 1.28 -8.81
N GLY A 146 4.93 2.09 -9.59
CA GLY A 146 4.39 3.37 -9.09
C GLY A 146 3.37 3.17 -7.96
N TYR A 147 2.54 2.12 -8.04
CA TYR A 147 1.60 1.75 -6.98
C TYR A 147 2.32 1.37 -5.69
N SER A 148 3.39 0.57 -5.78
CA SER A 148 4.24 0.18 -4.64
C SER A 148 4.86 1.40 -3.94
N ILE A 149 5.36 2.38 -4.71
CA ILE A 149 5.88 3.62 -4.12
C ILE A 149 4.79 4.37 -3.36
N ARG A 150 3.61 4.50 -3.98
CA ARG A 150 2.45 5.19 -3.41
C ARG A 150 1.94 4.52 -2.13
N SER A 151 1.84 3.18 -2.12
CA SER A 151 1.35 2.43 -0.97
C SER A 151 2.29 2.46 0.23
N ASN A 152 3.59 2.72 0.01
CA ASN A 152 4.59 2.85 1.07
C ASN A 152 4.64 4.25 1.72
N ASN A 153 3.60 5.09 1.54
CA ASN A 153 3.46 6.45 2.11
C ASN A 153 4.66 7.40 1.86
N ARG A 154 5.46 7.15 0.82
CA ARG A 154 6.55 8.05 0.44
C ARG A 154 6.02 9.11 -0.53
N SER A 155 5.92 10.34 -0.06
CA SER A 155 5.59 11.51 -0.89
C SER A 155 6.77 11.85 -1.81
N LEU A 156 7.01 11.00 -2.82
CA LEU A 156 8.03 11.24 -3.85
C LEU A 156 7.44 12.09 -4.98
N ASN A 157 8.28 12.94 -5.57
CA ASN A 157 7.89 13.68 -6.76
C ASN A 157 7.77 12.73 -7.96
N PRO A 158 6.56 12.53 -8.53
CA PRO A 158 6.37 11.60 -9.65
C PRO A 158 7.22 11.95 -10.87
N VAL A 159 7.45 13.25 -11.12
CA VAL A 159 8.24 13.74 -12.25
C VAL A 159 9.70 13.31 -12.08
N ALA A 160 10.27 13.45 -10.89
CA ALA A 160 11.64 13.06 -10.62
C ALA A 160 11.84 11.54 -10.76
N VAL A 161 10.86 10.73 -10.32
CA VAL A 161 10.86 9.27 -10.52
C VAL A 161 10.87 8.92 -12.01
N SER A 162 10.01 9.54 -12.82
CA SER A 162 9.98 9.35 -14.26
C SER A 162 11.29 9.72 -14.95
N VAL A 163 11.93 10.80 -14.51
CA VAL A 163 13.21 11.26 -15.06
C VAL A 163 14.30 10.25 -14.74
N GLY A 164 14.38 9.74 -13.51
CA GLY A 164 15.30 8.66 -13.14
C GLY A 164 15.06 7.37 -13.92
N LEU A 165 13.80 6.99 -14.15
CA LEU A 165 13.45 5.85 -15.00
C LEU A 165 13.94 6.06 -16.45
N SER A 166 13.63 7.23 -17.01
CA SER A 166 13.97 7.58 -18.38
C SER A 166 15.47 7.63 -18.61
N ASP A 167 16.21 8.33 -17.75
CA ASP A 167 17.65 8.50 -17.91
C ASP A 167 18.36 7.15 -17.86
N CYS A 168 18.05 6.33 -16.86
CA CYS A 168 18.63 5.01 -16.75
C CYS A 168 18.27 4.12 -17.96
N LEU A 169 16.98 3.94 -18.28
CA LEU A 169 16.54 3.01 -19.34
C LEU A 169 17.05 3.38 -20.73
N ASN A 170 17.26 4.67 -21.00
CA ASN A 170 17.81 5.17 -22.26
C ASN A 170 19.34 5.19 -22.30
N GLY A 171 20.02 4.87 -21.18
CA GLY A 171 21.49 4.86 -21.10
C GLY A 171 22.10 6.25 -20.97
N ASN A 172 21.34 7.23 -20.49
CA ASN A 172 21.86 8.55 -20.13
C ASN A 172 22.71 8.44 -18.85
N THR A 173 23.64 9.38 -18.66
CA THR A 173 24.39 9.48 -17.41
C THR A 173 23.47 9.90 -16.26
N SER A 174 23.71 9.36 -15.06
CA SER A 174 23.00 9.77 -13.84
C SER A 174 23.19 11.25 -13.55
N GLN A 175 22.13 11.93 -13.13
CA GLN A 175 22.19 13.32 -12.61
C GLN A 175 22.75 13.39 -11.18
N LEU A 176 22.79 12.25 -10.47
CA LEU A 176 23.38 12.11 -9.14
C LEU A 176 24.78 11.50 -9.26
N THR A 177 25.73 12.05 -8.52
CA THR A 177 27.06 11.46 -8.36
C THR A 177 27.03 10.29 -7.38
N ASP A 178 28.08 9.48 -7.34
CA ASP A 178 28.20 8.38 -6.37
C ASP A 178 28.14 8.91 -4.92
N ASP A 179 28.72 10.08 -4.66
CA ASP A 179 28.68 10.74 -3.34
C ASP A 179 27.26 11.20 -2.98
N ASP A 180 26.49 11.75 -3.93
CA ASP A 180 25.09 12.11 -3.72
C ASP A 180 24.24 10.88 -3.39
N ILE A 181 24.46 9.79 -4.13
CA ILE A 181 23.74 8.52 -3.92
C ILE A 181 24.04 7.97 -2.52
N LEU A 182 25.32 7.95 -2.11
CA LEU A 182 25.72 7.50 -0.78
C LEU A 182 25.09 8.37 0.32
N ALA A 183 25.12 9.69 0.17
CA ALA A 183 24.51 10.61 1.14
C ALA A 183 22.99 10.40 1.28
N LEU A 184 22.29 10.20 0.16
CA LEU A 184 20.85 9.90 0.16
C LEU A 184 20.56 8.54 0.83
N GLN A 185 21.36 7.52 0.58
CA GLN A 185 21.20 6.20 1.20
C GLN A 185 21.38 6.26 2.71
N ILE A 186 22.42 6.94 3.19
CA ILE A 186 22.66 7.13 4.63
C ILE A 186 21.46 7.84 5.27
N ARG A 187 20.97 8.91 4.64
CA ARG A 187 19.79 9.65 5.12
C ARG A 187 18.55 8.78 5.17
N MET A 188 18.21 8.07 4.10
CA MET A 188 17.04 7.19 4.06
C MET A 188 17.14 6.06 5.10
N GLN A 189 18.35 5.56 5.37
CA GLN A 189 18.58 4.59 6.43
C GLN A 189 18.33 5.20 7.82
N GLN A 190 18.81 6.42 8.08
CA GLN A 190 18.56 7.13 9.33
C GLN A 190 17.08 7.42 9.54
N GLU A 191 16.37 7.90 8.51
CA GLU A 191 14.92 8.14 8.56
C GLU A 191 14.17 6.84 8.90
N ARG A 192 14.52 5.71 8.27
CA ARG A 192 13.93 4.41 8.59
C ARG A 192 14.21 3.94 10.02
N LEU A 193 15.41 4.19 10.53
CA LEU A 193 15.76 3.86 11.92
C LEU A 193 14.94 4.72 12.89
N ALA A 194 14.86 6.03 12.64
CA ALA A 194 14.05 6.94 13.43
C ALA A 194 12.55 6.59 13.40
N GLU A 195 12.00 6.21 12.24
CA GLU A 195 10.63 5.71 12.11
C GLU A 195 10.40 4.44 12.94
N LYS A 196 11.36 3.50 12.90
CA LYS A 196 11.28 2.26 13.67
C LYS A 196 11.34 2.54 15.17
N GLU A 197 12.26 3.39 15.61
CA GLU A 197 12.38 3.81 17.00
C GLU A 197 11.13 4.56 17.48
N GLY A 198 10.57 5.44 16.64
CA GLY A 198 9.32 6.14 16.93
C GLY A 198 8.14 5.19 17.08
N LYS A 199 8.01 4.19 16.20
CA LYS A 199 6.98 3.14 16.30
C LYS A 199 7.14 2.30 17.57
N GLU A 200 8.36 1.90 17.91
CA GLU A 200 8.64 1.15 19.13
C GLU A 200 8.30 1.97 20.39
N GLN A 201 8.70 3.25 20.42
CA GLN A 201 8.36 4.14 21.53
C GLN A 201 6.85 4.37 21.63
N SER A 202 6.14 4.52 20.51
CA SER A 202 4.67 4.62 20.48
C SER A 202 4.03 3.36 21.05
N PHE A 203 4.47 2.18 20.60
CA PHE A 203 3.98 0.89 21.10
C PHE A 203 4.18 0.74 22.62
N LEU A 204 5.37 1.08 23.14
CA LEU A 204 5.65 1.03 24.57
C LEU A 204 4.78 2.00 25.39
N LYS A 205 4.54 3.21 24.88
CA LYS A 205 3.66 4.20 25.53
C LYS A 205 2.21 3.72 25.57
N GLN A 206 1.70 3.19 24.47
CA GLN A 206 0.35 2.63 24.40
C GLN A 206 0.18 1.47 25.39
N ARG A 207 1.17 0.59 25.47
CA ARG A 207 1.14 -0.52 26.43
C ARG A 207 1.16 -0.03 27.88
N ALA A 208 2.02 0.92 28.20
CA ALA A 208 2.06 1.52 29.54
C ALA A 208 0.73 2.20 29.90
N MET A 209 0.12 2.91 28.94
CA MET A 209 -1.20 3.52 29.12
C MET A 209 -2.29 2.48 29.40
N LEU A 210 -2.31 1.37 28.64
CA LEU A 210 -3.25 0.27 28.86
C LEU A 210 -3.01 -0.40 30.23
N ASP A 211 -1.77 -0.62 30.63
CA ASP A 211 -1.43 -1.22 31.93
C ASP A 211 -1.84 -0.29 33.09
N GLU A 212 -1.61 1.01 32.96
CA GLU A 212 -2.05 2.02 33.94
C GLU A 212 -3.58 2.10 34.02
N ASN A 213 -4.26 2.12 32.88
CA ASN A 213 -5.71 2.19 32.82
C ASN A 213 -6.37 0.95 33.43
N ALA A 214 -5.80 -0.24 33.23
CA ALA A 214 -6.29 -1.49 33.82
C ALA A 214 -6.22 -1.53 35.36
N ASN A 215 -5.36 -0.70 35.98
CA ASN A 215 -5.25 -0.62 37.44
C ASN A 215 -6.31 0.29 38.07
N ARG A 216 -7.07 1.04 37.26
CA ARG A 216 -8.17 1.87 37.74
C ARG A 216 -9.34 0.98 38.17
N PRO A 217 -9.90 1.14 39.38
CA PRO A 217 -10.96 0.26 39.90
C PRO A 217 -12.27 0.29 39.10
N GLU A 218 -12.53 1.39 38.38
CA GLU A 218 -13.66 1.58 37.48
C GLU A 218 -13.50 0.89 36.11
N VAL A 219 -12.28 0.45 35.79
CA VAL A 219 -11.95 -0.20 34.52
C VAL A 219 -12.04 -1.71 34.65
N LYS A 220 -12.77 -2.34 33.73
CA LYS A 220 -12.89 -3.79 33.58
C LYS A 220 -12.21 -4.23 32.29
N LYS A 221 -11.80 -5.50 32.22
CA LYS A 221 -11.09 -6.07 31.07
C LYS A 221 -11.82 -7.29 30.52
N LEU A 222 -12.01 -7.32 29.20
CA LEU A 222 -12.58 -8.44 28.45
C LEU A 222 -11.49 -9.47 28.09
N PRO A 223 -11.86 -10.73 27.77
CA PRO A 223 -10.90 -11.75 27.32
C PRO A 223 -10.08 -11.35 26.09
N SER A 224 -10.65 -10.52 25.20
CA SER A 224 -9.97 -9.96 24.02
C SER A 224 -8.90 -8.93 24.36
N GLY A 225 -8.75 -8.55 25.63
CA GLY A 225 -7.82 -7.50 26.06
C GLY A 225 -8.42 -6.10 26.08
N ILE A 226 -9.60 -5.90 25.46
CA ILE A 226 -10.35 -4.65 25.50
C ILE A 226 -10.66 -4.28 26.95
N GLN A 227 -10.41 -3.01 27.29
CA GLN A 227 -10.75 -2.46 28.59
C GLN A 227 -11.96 -1.55 28.44
N TYR A 228 -12.82 -1.52 29.46
CA TYR A 228 -13.97 -0.64 29.45
C TYR A 228 -14.25 -0.02 30.82
N GLU A 229 -14.82 1.18 30.80
CA GLU A 229 -15.32 1.91 31.94
C GLU A 229 -16.78 2.30 31.65
N VAL A 230 -17.67 2.05 32.60
CA VAL A 230 -19.07 2.45 32.48
C VAL A 230 -19.19 3.91 32.94
N LEU A 231 -19.39 4.82 31.99
CA LEU A 231 -19.61 6.25 32.28
C LEU A 231 -21.05 6.51 32.69
N GLU A 232 -22.00 5.84 32.02
CA GLU A 232 -23.41 5.82 32.37
C GLU A 232 -23.94 4.38 32.28
N GLU A 233 -24.63 3.91 33.32
CA GLU A 233 -25.12 2.53 33.41
C GLU A 233 -26.25 2.20 32.42
N GLY A 234 -26.99 3.21 31.96
CA GLY A 234 -28.25 2.99 31.25
C GLY A 234 -29.33 2.38 32.14
N LYS A 235 -30.56 2.30 31.63
CA LYS A 235 -31.72 1.75 32.37
C LYS A 235 -32.65 0.89 31.52
N GLY A 236 -32.38 0.78 30.23
CA GLY A 236 -33.20 -0.01 29.33
C GLY A 236 -32.75 -1.47 29.25
N ASN A 237 -33.36 -2.20 28.33
CA ASN A 237 -33.03 -3.61 28.10
C ASN A 237 -31.66 -3.74 27.45
N VAL A 238 -31.10 -4.94 27.56
CA VAL A 238 -29.87 -5.34 26.86
C VAL A 238 -30.22 -6.09 25.58
N ALA A 239 -29.39 -5.92 24.55
CA ALA A 239 -29.55 -6.57 23.26
C ALA A 239 -29.26 -8.08 23.35
N ASP A 240 -29.97 -8.87 22.54
CA ASP A 240 -29.56 -10.25 22.27
C ASP A 240 -28.55 -10.29 21.10
N GLU A 241 -27.81 -11.39 20.97
CA GLU A 241 -26.74 -11.56 19.96
C GLU A 241 -27.23 -11.44 18.50
N LYS A 242 -28.55 -11.46 18.26
CA LYS A 242 -29.13 -11.37 16.92
C LYS A 242 -29.83 -10.04 16.66
N ALA A 243 -29.83 -9.14 17.65
CA ALA A 243 -30.54 -7.89 17.56
C ALA A 243 -29.88 -6.93 16.57
N SER A 244 -30.68 -5.99 16.08
CA SER A 244 -30.16 -4.75 15.51
C SER A 244 -30.13 -3.69 16.60
N VAL A 245 -29.03 -2.96 16.74
CA VAL A 245 -28.88 -1.89 17.73
C VAL A 245 -28.50 -0.58 17.06
N SER A 246 -28.91 0.53 17.66
CA SER A 246 -28.51 1.87 17.25
C SER A 246 -27.55 2.45 18.30
N ILE A 247 -26.38 2.92 17.88
CA ILE A 247 -25.35 3.46 18.77
C ILE A 247 -24.75 4.77 18.27
N HIS A 248 -24.28 5.60 19.20
CA HIS A 248 -23.34 6.67 18.89
C HIS A 248 -21.91 6.28 19.27
N ILE A 249 -20.93 6.68 18.44
CA ILE A 249 -19.51 6.45 18.67
C ILE A 249 -18.77 7.76 18.54
N VAL A 250 -17.90 8.04 19.51
CA VAL A 250 -16.87 9.08 19.43
C VAL A 250 -15.52 8.40 19.62
N ALA A 251 -14.62 8.51 18.64
CA ALA A 251 -13.34 7.82 18.63
C ALA A 251 -12.16 8.80 18.64
N TYR A 252 -11.16 8.45 19.44
CA TYR A 252 -9.96 9.22 19.71
C TYR A 252 -8.73 8.34 19.46
N LYS A 253 -7.63 8.97 19.05
CA LYS A 253 -6.32 8.32 19.13
C LYS A 253 -5.86 8.30 20.58
N TRP A 254 -5.00 7.36 20.91
CA TRP A 254 -4.48 7.18 22.27
C TRP A 254 -3.71 8.41 22.81
N ASP A 255 -3.17 9.25 21.93
CA ASP A 255 -2.36 10.44 22.26
C ASP A 255 -3.01 11.78 21.88
N GLU A 256 -4.23 11.77 21.33
CA GLU A 256 -4.93 12.99 20.91
C GLU A 256 -6.18 13.25 21.76
N ALA A 257 -6.37 14.51 22.16
CA ALA A 257 -7.54 14.92 22.95
C ALA A 257 -8.80 15.19 22.09
N SER A 258 -8.63 15.43 20.79
CA SER A 258 -9.75 15.68 19.86
C SER A 258 -10.15 14.40 19.14
N PRO A 259 -11.45 14.14 18.94
CA PRO A 259 -11.89 12.94 18.24
C PRO A 259 -11.59 13.05 16.75
N TYR A 260 -11.09 11.97 16.15
CA TYR A 260 -10.94 11.87 14.70
C TYR A 260 -12.23 11.39 14.02
N TYR A 261 -13.15 10.81 14.79
CA TYR A 261 -14.46 10.36 14.34
C TYR A 261 -15.53 10.61 15.40
N ASN A 262 -16.68 11.14 14.99
CA ASN A 262 -17.82 11.40 15.87
C ASN A 262 -19.12 11.24 15.09
N SER A 263 -19.87 10.17 15.37
CA SER A 263 -21.12 9.88 14.65
C SER A 263 -22.26 10.85 14.96
N ARG A 264 -22.16 11.64 16.04
CA ARG A 264 -23.15 12.68 16.35
C ARG A 264 -23.12 13.84 15.36
N THR A 265 -22.03 14.01 14.62
CA THR A 265 -21.91 15.11 13.64
C THR A 265 -22.90 14.99 12.48
N THR A 266 -23.46 13.80 12.25
CA THR A 266 -24.44 13.54 11.20
C THR A 266 -25.88 13.38 11.72
N ASP A 267 -26.11 13.62 13.02
CA ASP A 267 -27.41 13.47 13.73
C ASP A 267 -28.12 12.11 13.50
N GLN A 268 -27.39 11.08 13.07
CA GLN A 268 -27.93 9.73 12.83
C GLN A 268 -27.08 8.69 13.58
N PRO A 269 -27.70 7.84 14.41
CA PRO A 269 -26.98 6.75 15.06
C PRO A 269 -26.53 5.70 14.04
N LEU A 270 -25.44 5.03 14.36
CA LEU A 270 -24.94 3.89 13.59
C LEU A 270 -25.79 2.67 13.92
N ILE A 271 -26.21 1.94 12.89
CA ILE A 271 -26.96 0.70 13.04
C ILE A 271 -26.01 -0.48 12.91
N TYR A 272 -25.94 -1.30 13.95
CA TYR A 272 -25.19 -2.56 13.95
C TYR A 272 -26.17 -3.74 13.98
N ASN A 273 -26.02 -4.66 13.02
CA ASN A 273 -26.68 -5.95 13.07
C ASN A 273 -25.73 -6.94 13.75
N LEU A 274 -26.04 -7.36 14.98
CA LEU A 274 -25.14 -8.18 15.79
C LEU A 274 -24.88 -9.56 15.17
N SER A 275 -25.75 -10.04 14.28
CA SER A 275 -25.53 -11.29 13.53
C SER A 275 -24.41 -11.18 12.47
N GLU A 276 -24.04 -9.97 12.06
CA GLU A 276 -23.07 -9.68 10.99
C GLU A 276 -21.87 -8.87 11.53
N THR A 277 -21.83 -8.64 12.83
CA THR A 277 -20.82 -7.83 13.52
C THR A 277 -19.75 -8.73 14.14
N SER A 278 -18.53 -8.21 14.39
CA SER A 278 -17.45 -9.01 14.99
C SER A 278 -17.77 -9.45 16.42
N ASP A 279 -17.23 -10.60 16.83
CA ASP A 279 -17.48 -11.22 18.14
C ASP A 279 -17.17 -10.28 19.32
N GLU A 280 -16.15 -9.42 19.19
CA GLU A 280 -15.78 -8.47 20.23
C GLU A 280 -16.84 -7.39 20.42
N TRP A 281 -17.39 -6.87 19.32
CA TRP A 281 -18.47 -5.91 19.35
C TRP A 281 -19.78 -6.53 19.83
N VAL A 282 -20.08 -7.78 19.43
CA VAL A 282 -21.22 -8.54 19.98
C VAL A 282 -21.08 -8.68 21.50
N THR A 283 -19.90 -9.05 21.99
CA THR A 283 -19.62 -9.18 23.43
C THR A 283 -19.84 -7.87 24.18
N ILE A 284 -19.43 -6.73 23.62
CA ILE A 284 -19.61 -5.41 24.25
C ILE A 284 -21.08 -4.99 24.23
N LEU A 285 -21.71 -4.99 23.05
CA LEU A 285 -23.04 -4.41 22.84
C LEU A 285 -24.15 -5.23 23.52
N THR A 286 -23.96 -6.54 23.69
CA THR A 286 -24.86 -7.42 24.47
C THR A 286 -24.64 -7.33 25.99
N GLN A 287 -23.75 -6.45 26.46
CA GLN A 287 -23.60 -6.12 27.88
C GLN A 287 -24.02 -4.69 28.21
N MET A 288 -24.30 -3.86 27.20
CA MET A 288 -24.69 -2.46 27.36
C MET A 288 -26.22 -2.31 27.41
N PRO A 289 -26.80 -1.90 28.55
CA PRO A 289 -28.21 -1.51 28.61
C PRO A 289 -28.49 -0.31 27.70
N VAL A 290 -29.71 -0.20 27.18
CA VAL A 290 -30.13 1.03 26.48
C VAL A 290 -30.00 2.24 27.40
N GLY A 291 -29.39 3.30 26.88
CA GLY A 291 -28.98 4.52 27.57
C GLY A 291 -27.61 4.43 28.24
N ALA A 292 -26.88 3.32 28.14
CA ALA A 292 -25.55 3.20 28.71
C ALA A 292 -24.52 3.93 27.84
N ILE A 293 -23.54 4.56 28.50
CA ILE A 293 -22.37 5.15 27.86
C ILE A 293 -21.14 4.45 28.42
N TRP A 294 -20.39 3.78 27.56
CA TRP A 294 -19.16 3.09 27.92
C TRP A 294 -17.98 3.76 27.23
N LYS A 295 -16.88 3.88 27.95
CA LYS A 295 -15.57 4.22 27.39
C LYS A 295 -14.77 2.95 27.21
N LEU A 296 -14.22 2.74 26.02
CA LEU A 296 -13.48 1.56 25.60
C LEU A 296 -12.04 1.96 25.28
N TRP A 297 -11.09 1.13 25.70
CA TRP A 297 -9.71 1.14 25.21
C TRP A 297 -9.48 -0.17 24.48
N ILE A 298 -9.21 -0.06 23.19
CA ILE A 298 -9.12 -1.19 22.27
C ILE A 298 -7.66 -1.35 21.83
N PRO A 299 -6.95 -2.37 22.34
CA PRO A 299 -5.61 -2.69 21.88
C PRO A 299 -5.56 -3.03 20.38
N PRO A 300 -4.42 -2.81 19.69
CA PRO A 300 -4.29 -3.09 18.26
C PRO A 300 -4.54 -4.56 17.88
N ASP A 301 -4.27 -5.48 18.80
CA ASP A 301 -4.43 -6.93 18.65
C ASP A 301 -5.85 -7.42 18.97
N ALA A 302 -6.72 -6.55 19.48
CA ALA A 302 -8.03 -6.93 19.98
C ALA A 302 -9.17 -6.87 18.94
N VAL A 303 -8.94 -6.34 17.73
CA VAL A 303 -10.00 -6.23 16.72
C VAL A 303 -9.57 -6.90 15.42
N SER A 304 -10.24 -8.01 15.10
CA SER A 304 -10.13 -8.68 13.80
C SER A 304 -11.15 -8.11 12.82
N ASP A 305 -11.20 -6.79 12.64
CA ASP A 305 -12.02 -6.15 11.61
C ASP A 305 -11.15 -5.89 10.36
N PRO A 306 -11.39 -6.59 9.24
CA PRO A 306 -10.64 -6.40 8.00
C PRO A 306 -10.72 -4.97 7.44
N ASP A 307 -11.84 -4.26 7.65
CA ASP A 307 -12.03 -2.88 7.18
C ASP A 307 -11.29 -1.87 8.06
N MET A 308 -11.16 -2.14 9.37
CA MET A 308 -10.28 -1.34 10.24
C MET A 308 -8.80 -1.67 10.03
N ALA A 309 -8.46 -2.93 9.75
CA ALA A 309 -7.11 -3.35 9.38
C ALA A 309 -6.66 -2.72 8.05
N ALA A 310 -7.56 -2.59 7.08
CA ALA A 310 -7.30 -1.91 5.79
C ALA A 310 -7.06 -0.39 5.94
N LYS A 311 -7.59 0.24 6.99
CA LYS A 311 -7.38 1.66 7.31
C LYS A 311 -6.10 1.95 8.10
N ALA A 312 -5.24 0.95 8.28
CA ALA A 312 -3.93 1.07 8.91
C ALA A 312 -3.98 1.70 10.31
N ILE A 313 -4.73 1.10 11.24
CA ILE A 313 -4.68 1.50 12.65
C ILE A 313 -3.91 0.45 13.47
N PRO A 314 -2.57 0.48 13.50
CA PRO A 314 -1.76 -0.34 14.41
C PRO A 314 -1.60 0.32 15.80
N GLU A 315 -2.60 1.10 16.24
CA GLU A 315 -2.56 1.85 17.49
C GLU A 315 -3.81 1.57 18.34
N THR A 316 -3.67 1.75 19.65
CA THR A 316 -4.78 1.63 20.59
C THR A 316 -5.83 2.70 20.29
N LEU A 317 -7.08 2.28 20.19
CA LEU A 317 -8.21 3.18 19.99
C LEU A 317 -8.92 3.43 21.30
N ILE A 318 -9.31 4.67 21.53
CA ILE A 318 -10.17 5.05 22.65
C ILE A 318 -11.52 5.44 22.07
N MET A 319 -12.60 4.82 22.55
CA MET A 319 -13.94 5.08 22.03
C MET A 319 -14.95 5.29 23.14
N GLU A 320 -15.85 6.25 22.96
CA GLU A 320 -17.06 6.38 23.77
C GLU A 320 -18.23 5.87 22.94
N VAL A 321 -18.93 4.88 23.48
CA VAL A 321 -20.07 4.22 22.84
C VAL A 321 -21.32 4.49 23.67
N GLU A 322 -22.35 5.04 23.05
CA GLU A 322 -23.68 5.20 23.66
C GLU A 322 -24.67 4.24 23.01
N MET A 323 -25.36 3.44 23.82
CA MET A 323 -26.44 2.56 23.37
C MET A 323 -27.76 3.33 23.29
N ILE A 324 -28.29 3.56 22.09
CA ILE A 324 -29.50 4.37 21.86
C ILE A 324 -30.77 3.53 21.89
N SER A 325 -30.79 2.43 21.14
CA SER A 325 -31.97 1.58 21.02
C SER A 325 -31.64 0.18 20.54
N ILE A 326 -32.56 -0.74 20.82
CA ILE A 326 -32.60 -2.07 20.21
C ILE A 326 -33.73 -2.05 19.18
N ASN A 327 -33.39 -2.17 17.92
CA ASN A 327 -34.32 -2.14 16.80
C ASN A 327 -35.01 -3.50 16.68
N GLY A 328 -36.35 -3.51 16.66
CA GLY A 328 -37.14 -4.74 16.44
C GLY A 328 -37.65 -5.46 17.69
N LYS A 329 -37.59 -4.85 18.88
CA LYS A 329 -38.41 -5.27 20.04
C LYS A 329 -39.62 -4.34 20.19
N GLU A 330 -40.78 -4.79 19.69
CA GLU A 330 -42.09 -4.42 20.26
C GLU A 330 -42.33 -5.26 21.53
#